data_AF-A0A1F8M3R8-F1
#
_entry.id   AF-A0A1F8M3R8-F1
#
_cell.length_a   1.000
_cell.length_b   1.000
_cell.length_c   1.000
_cell.angle_alpha   90.00
_cell.angle_beta   90.00
_cell.angle_gamma   90.00
#
_symmetry.space_group_name_H-M   'P 1'
#
loop_
_entity.id
_entity.type
_entity.pdbx_description
1 polymer ?
#
loop_
_entity_poly.entity_id
_entity_poly.type
_entity_poly.pdbx_seq_one_letter_code
_entity_poly.pdbx_strand_id
1 'polypeptide(L)'
;MNINWDEVQKIILPIKDYEDLCRRLQESFAFPFVHQTFNFSMPQLIDYTQKLLGGDARGRYTEYASGLIKLITDLYQAGVQNVVELKERTASREKLEVFTEQSRVSANDIVSLLKYLIYWFIPNEKYLSGLVRADLVISEAVRVLGGLGVRTNLQLLQAGITAARRRSLSDSSGLPYIVISELVNRADFSRLPWASKATISNIIGAGYGSLAQLANANPEQLYTDFFRYGNSIGKNLKLGNEIENSYRIAKIVPGLLQND
;
A
#
# COMPACT_ATOMS: atom_id res chain seq x y z
N MET A 1 8.44 -29.51 -13.47
CA MET A 1 6.97 -29.61 -13.50
C MET A 1 6.47 -28.53 -14.45
N ASN A 2 5.64 -28.88 -15.44
CA ASN A 2 5.15 -27.87 -16.37
C ASN A 2 4.04 -27.05 -15.69
N ILE A 3 4.19 -25.73 -15.60
CA ILE A 3 3.20 -24.84 -14.98
C ILE A 3 1.98 -24.71 -15.89
N ASN A 4 0.77 -24.85 -15.33
CA ASN A 4 -0.46 -24.54 -16.05
C ASN A 4 -0.70 -23.03 -16.06
N TRP A 5 -0.22 -22.36 -17.10
CA TRP A 5 -0.31 -20.90 -17.24
C TRP A 5 -1.76 -20.37 -17.36
N ASP A 6 -2.71 -21.17 -17.84
CA ASP A 6 -4.12 -20.77 -17.87
C ASP A 6 -4.74 -20.71 -16.47
N GLU A 7 -4.33 -21.61 -15.58
CA GLU A 7 -4.75 -21.59 -14.19
C GLU A 7 -4.11 -20.44 -13.42
N VAL A 8 -2.80 -20.23 -13.63
CA VAL A 8 -2.09 -19.04 -13.12
C VAL A 8 -2.80 -17.76 -13.55
N GLN A 9 -3.19 -17.66 -14.83
CA GLN A 9 -3.91 -16.50 -15.34
C GLN A 9 -5.23 -16.28 -14.61
N LYS A 10 -6.03 -17.33 -14.38
CA LYS A 10 -7.29 -17.24 -13.62
C LYS A 10 -7.08 -16.72 -12.20
N ILE A 11 -5.99 -17.14 -11.56
CA ILE A 11 -5.64 -16.70 -10.20
C ILE A 11 -5.28 -15.22 -10.17
N ILE A 12 -4.47 -14.74 -11.11
CA ILE A 12 -3.96 -13.36 -11.07
C ILE A 12 -4.96 -12.31 -11.55
N LEU A 13 -6.06 -12.71 -12.21
CA LEU A 13 -7.13 -11.77 -12.62
C LEU A 13 -7.57 -10.85 -11.47
N PRO A 14 -7.71 -9.53 -11.71
CA PRO A 14 -7.74 -8.85 -13.00
C PRO A 14 -6.37 -8.33 -13.50
N ILE A 15 -5.25 -8.81 -12.95
CA ILE A 15 -3.92 -8.49 -13.51
C ILE A 15 -3.83 -9.09 -14.92
N LYS A 16 -3.26 -8.33 -15.85
CA LYS A 16 -3.31 -8.64 -17.28
C LYS A 16 -2.66 -9.99 -17.59
N ASP A 17 -1.43 -10.18 -17.14
CA ASP A 17 -0.61 -11.36 -17.35
C ASP A 17 0.46 -11.44 -16.24
N TYR A 18 1.21 -12.54 -16.22
CA TYR A 18 2.24 -12.74 -15.19
C TYR A 18 3.36 -11.68 -15.29
N GLU A 19 3.69 -11.26 -16.51
CA GLU A 19 4.65 -10.20 -16.76
C GLU A 19 4.19 -8.85 -16.16
N ASP A 20 2.91 -8.50 -16.28
CA ASP A 20 2.31 -7.32 -15.64
C ASP A 20 2.38 -7.42 -14.11
N LEU A 21 2.18 -8.61 -13.53
CA LEU A 21 2.35 -8.86 -12.10
C LEU A 21 3.80 -8.60 -11.66
N CYS A 22 4.79 -9.19 -12.34
CA CYS A 22 6.20 -9.00 -12.03
C CYS A 22 6.63 -7.53 -12.21
N ARG A 23 6.17 -6.88 -13.29
CA ARG A 23 6.46 -5.47 -13.60
C ARG A 23 5.96 -4.54 -12.50
N ARG A 24 4.72 -4.71 -12.02
CA ARG A 24 4.16 -3.89 -10.94
C ARG A 24 4.97 -4.00 -9.64
N LEU A 25 5.37 -5.21 -9.27
CA LEU A 25 6.27 -5.42 -8.13
C LEU A 25 7.59 -4.70 -8.34
N GLN A 26 8.20 -4.86 -9.51
CA GLN A 26 9.47 -4.22 -9.84
C GLN A 26 9.39 -2.69 -9.80
N GLU A 27 8.34 -2.09 -10.36
CA GLU A 27 8.11 -0.64 -10.38
C GLU A 27 7.93 -0.09 -8.97
N SER A 28 7.10 -0.72 -8.13
CA SER A 28 6.93 -0.29 -6.74
C SER A 28 8.24 -0.38 -5.96
N PHE A 29 8.99 -1.48 -6.08
CA PHE A 29 10.27 -1.67 -5.38
C PHE A 29 11.44 -0.85 -5.97
N ALA A 30 11.25 -0.17 -7.11
CA ALA A 30 12.25 0.74 -7.64
C ALA A 30 12.39 2.03 -6.80
N PHE A 31 11.39 2.35 -5.98
CA PHE A 31 11.47 3.47 -5.05
C PHE A 31 12.22 3.08 -3.77
N PRO A 32 13.30 3.78 -3.39
CA PRO A 32 14.10 3.45 -2.21
C PRO A 32 13.29 3.32 -0.92
N PHE A 33 12.32 4.22 -0.69
CA PHE A 33 11.47 4.15 0.51
C PHE A 33 10.59 2.88 0.51
N VAL A 34 10.11 2.42 -0.64
CA VAL A 34 9.31 1.19 -0.73
C VAL A 34 10.18 -0.01 -0.39
N HIS A 35 11.39 -0.06 -0.93
CA HIS A 35 12.35 -1.11 -0.58
C HIS A 35 12.66 -1.12 0.92
N GLN A 36 12.92 0.03 1.52
CA GLN A 36 13.25 0.14 2.95
C GLN A 36 12.07 -0.23 3.84
N THR A 37 10.85 0.21 3.51
CA THR A 37 9.66 0.00 4.35
C THR A 37 8.99 -1.35 4.12
N PHE A 38 9.02 -1.91 2.90
CA PHE A 38 8.22 -3.09 2.55
C PHE A 38 9.06 -4.34 2.26
N ASN A 39 10.39 -4.31 2.43
CA ASN A 39 11.20 -5.52 2.38
C ASN A 39 11.12 -6.31 3.70
N PHE A 40 9.92 -6.78 4.04
CA PHE A 40 9.70 -7.57 5.25
C PHE A 40 10.37 -8.93 5.14
N SER A 41 10.95 -9.40 6.24
CA SER A 41 11.25 -10.82 6.40
C SER A 41 9.95 -11.64 6.36
N MET A 42 10.00 -12.93 6.00
CA MET A 42 8.80 -13.77 5.98
C MET A 42 8.05 -13.76 7.34
N PRO A 43 8.71 -13.83 8.51
CA PRO A 43 8.03 -13.67 9.80
C PRO A 43 7.34 -12.30 9.98
N GLN A 44 7.95 -11.20 9.54
CA GLN A 44 7.32 -9.87 9.58
C GLN A 44 6.11 -9.80 8.63
N LEU A 45 6.18 -10.45 7.46
CA LEU A 45 5.06 -10.53 6.53
C LEU A 45 3.89 -11.33 7.11
N ILE A 46 4.16 -12.40 7.87
CA ILE A 46 3.13 -13.16 8.61
C ILE A 46 2.42 -12.25 9.61
N ASP A 47 3.17 -11.57 10.49
CA ASP A 47 2.61 -10.68 11.50
C ASP A 47 1.79 -9.54 10.88
N TYR A 48 2.31 -8.93 9.81
CA TYR A 48 1.57 -7.92 9.06
C TYR A 48 0.28 -8.47 8.45
N THR A 49 0.34 -9.63 7.80
CA THR A 49 -0.82 -10.28 7.18
C THR A 49 -1.89 -10.59 8.22
N GLN A 50 -1.49 -11.07 9.39
CA GLN A 50 -2.39 -11.37 10.50
C GLN A 50 -3.05 -10.10 11.05
N LYS A 51 -2.28 -9.03 11.28
CA LYS A 51 -2.81 -7.73 11.73
C LYS A 51 -3.75 -7.11 10.69
N LEU A 52 -3.38 -7.19 9.41
CA LEU A 52 -4.13 -6.63 8.31
C LEU A 52 -5.45 -7.37 8.10
N LEU A 53 -5.42 -8.69 7.92
CA LEU A 53 -6.59 -9.47 7.50
C LEU A 53 -7.40 -9.99 8.68
N GLY A 54 -6.74 -10.41 9.77
CA GLY A 54 -7.40 -10.84 11.01
C GLY A 54 -8.04 -9.70 11.80
N GLY A 55 -7.74 -8.45 11.44
CA GLY A 55 -8.41 -7.27 12.00
C GLY A 55 -9.84 -7.04 11.49
N ASP A 56 -10.34 -7.88 10.57
CA ASP A 56 -11.71 -7.80 10.06
C ASP A 56 -12.71 -8.35 11.08
N ALA A 57 -13.53 -7.47 11.68
CA ALA A 57 -14.51 -7.85 12.71
C ALA A 57 -15.58 -8.85 12.20
N ARG A 58 -15.77 -8.92 10.88
CA ARG A 58 -16.71 -9.85 10.22
C ARG A 58 -16.08 -11.18 9.85
N GLY A 59 -14.78 -11.36 10.06
CA GLY A 59 -14.07 -12.62 9.77
C GLY A 59 -14.08 -13.03 8.29
N ARG A 60 -14.35 -12.12 7.36
CA ARG A 60 -14.46 -12.41 5.91
C ARG A 60 -13.14 -12.90 5.32
N TYR A 61 -12.02 -12.53 5.92
CA TYR A 61 -10.68 -12.88 5.45
C TYR A 61 -10.01 -13.97 6.28
N THR A 62 -10.70 -14.62 7.23
CA THR A 62 -10.07 -15.59 8.15
C THR A 62 -9.42 -16.77 7.43
N GLU A 63 -10.15 -17.41 6.52
CA GLU A 63 -9.63 -18.53 5.73
C GLU A 63 -8.51 -18.07 4.80
N TYR A 64 -8.71 -16.93 4.13
CA TYR A 64 -7.71 -16.36 3.24
C TYR A 64 -6.40 -16.00 3.95
N ALA A 65 -6.49 -15.38 5.13
CA ALA A 65 -5.35 -15.07 5.98
C ALA A 65 -4.63 -16.35 6.44
N SER A 66 -5.38 -17.37 6.84
CA SER A 66 -4.79 -18.66 7.27
C SER A 66 -4.03 -19.34 6.14
N GLY A 67 -4.60 -19.35 4.92
CA GLY A 67 -3.94 -19.86 3.72
C GLY A 67 -2.65 -19.10 3.39
N LEU A 68 -2.70 -17.75 3.42
CA LEU A 68 -1.52 -16.91 3.20
C LEU A 68 -0.43 -17.13 4.26
N ILE A 69 -0.79 -17.18 5.55
CA ILE A 69 0.18 -17.40 6.64
C ILE A 69 0.86 -18.76 6.49
N LYS A 70 0.10 -19.81 6.16
CA LYS A 70 0.66 -21.13 5.87
C LYS A 70 1.65 -21.06 4.71
N LEU A 71 1.23 -20.46 3.59
CA LEU A 71 2.08 -20.32 2.40
C LEU A 71 3.36 -19.53 2.69
N ILE A 72 3.28 -18.41 3.41
CA ILE A 72 4.46 -17.62 3.79
C ILE A 72 5.39 -18.45 4.69
N THR A 73 4.83 -19.28 5.57
CA THR A 73 5.61 -20.21 6.42
C THR A 73 6.30 -21.28 5.57
N ASP A 74 5.60 -21.87 4.61
CA ASP A 74 6.16 -22.89 3.71
C ASP A 74 7.30 -22.30 2.85
N LEU A 75 7.14 -21.07 2.35
CA LEU A 75 8.20 -20.35 1.62
C LEU A 75 9.41 -20.04 2.49
N TYR A 76 9.18 -19.66 3.75
CA TYR A 76 10.27 -19.44 4.71
C TYR A 76 11.04 -20.73 4.99
N GLN A 77 10.35 -21.86 5.16
CA GLN A 77 10.95 -23.18 5.30
C GLN A 77 11.70 -23.62 4.03
N ALA A 78 11.24 -23.19 2.85
CA ALA A 78 11.93 -23.35 1.58
C ALA A 78 13.10 -22.38 1.37
N GLY A 79 13.44 -21.58 2.39
CA GLY A 79 14.64 -20.74 2.43
C GLY A 79 14.46 -19.32 1.90
N VAL A 80 13.24 -18.87 1.57
CA VAL A 80 12.98 -17.47 1.19
C VAL A 80 13.00 -16.61 2.44
N GLN A 81 13.91 -15.63 2.51
CA GLN A 81 14.09 -14.82 3.72
C GLN A 81 13.18 -13.61 3.77
N ASN A 82 12.93 -12.95 2.64
CA ASN A 82 12.22 -11.67 2.58
C ASN A 82 11.48 -11.44 1.25
N VAL A 83 10.66 -10.39 1.21
CA VAL A 83 9.80 -10.06 0.06
C VAL A 83 10.59 -9.77 -1.22
N VAL A 84 11.73 -9.09 -1.11
CA VAL A 84 12.57 -8.78 -2.28
C VAL A 84 13.17 -10.04 -2.87
N GLU A 85 13.62 -10.98 -2.03
CA GLU A 85 14.12 -12.28 -2.49
C GLU A 85 13.02 -13.08 -3.20
N LEU A 86 11.80 -13.11 -2.65
CA LEU A 86 10.66 -13.75 -3.30
C LEU A 86 10.41 -13.15 -4.69
N LYS A 87 10.40 -11.81 -4.79
CA LYS A 87 10.27 -11.09 -6.07
C LYS A 87 11.38 -11.50 -7.06
N GLU A 88 12.63 -11.58 -6.62
CA GLU A 88 13.76 -11.91 -7.48
C GLU A 88 13.74 -13.36 -7.99
N ARG A 89 13.33 -14.30 -7.13
CA ARG A 89 13.13 -15.73 -7.48
C ARG A 89 11.92 -15.96 -8.37
N THR A 90 11.02 -14.98 -8.49
CA THR A 90 9.79 -15.05 -9.29
C THR A 90 9.72 -13.93 -10.35
N ALA A 91 10.88 -13.41 -10.78
CA ALA A 91 10.91 -12.23 -11.66
C ALA A 91 10.56 -12.53 -13.13
N SER A 92 10.43 -13.80 -13.52
CA SER A 92 10.03 -14.25 -14.86
C SER A 92 9.40 -15.63 -14.80
N ARG A 93 8.77 -16.09 -15.90
CA ARG A 93 8.14 -17.42 -15.97
C ARG A 93 9.14 -18.54 -15.70
N GLU A 94 10.30 -18.44 -16.32
CA GLU A 94 11.39 -19.42 -16.18
C GLU A 94 11.89 -19.47 -14.74
N LYS A 95 12.02 -18.30 -14.10
CA LYS A 95 12.41 -18.23 -12.69
C LYS A 95 11.34 -18.84 -11.77
N LEU A 96 10.06 -18.59 -12.04
CA LEU A 96 8.97 -19.20 -11.29
C LEU A 96 9.00 -20.73 -11.44
N GLU A 97 9.17 -21.24 -12.67
CA GLU A 97 9.29 -22.68 -12.93
C GLU A 97 10.41 -23.31 -12.11
N VAL A 98 11.63 -22.77 -12.22
CA VAL A 98 12.79 -23.24 -11.43
C VAL A 98 12.52 -23.16 -9.93
N PHE A 99 11.93 -22.05 -9.46
CA PHE A 99 11.69 -21.86 -8.04
C PHE A 99 10.61 -22.81 -7.50
N THR A 100 9.56 -23.10 -8.26
CA THR A 100 8.50 -24.06 -7.87
C THR A 100 9.05 -25.47 -7.73
N GLU A 101 9.98 -25.87 -8.61
CA GLU A 101 10.65 -27.17 -8.50
C GLU A 101 11.54 -27.27 -7.26
N GLN A 102 12.29 -26.22 -6.96
CA GLN A 102 13.22 -26.18 -5.83
C GLN A 102 12.50 -26.12 -4.48
N SER A 103 11.50 -25.24 -4.37
CA SER A 103 10.77 -24.98 -3.12
C SER A 103 9.70 -26.02 -2.83
N ARG A 104 9.24 -26.76 -3.84
CA ARG A 104 8.05 -27.63 -3.79
C ARG A 104 6.76 -26.90 -3.42
N VAL A 105 6.76 -25.57 -3.50
CA VAL A 105 5.55 -24.74 -3.38
C VAL A 105 4.94 -24.57 -4.76
N SER A 106 3.62 -24.72 -4.86
CA SER A 106 2.95 -24.66 -6.16
C SER A 106 3.05 -23.27 -6.79
N ALA A 107 3.10 -23.22 -8.12
CA ALA A 107 3.07 -21.95 -8.85
C ALA A 107 1.81 -21.14 -8.50
N ASN A 108 0.66 -21.80 -8.39
CA ASN A 108 -0.63 -21.22 -8.06
C ASN A 108 -0.62 -20.52 -6.69
N ASP A 109 0.01 -21.14 -5.69
CA ASP A 109 0.15 -20.55 -4.37
C ASP A 109 1.08 -19.34 -4.42
N ILE A 110 2.26 -19.48 -5.05
CA ILE A 110 3.23 -18.38 -5.19
C ILE A 110 2.59 -17.17 -5.87
N VAL A 111 1.92 -17.35 -7.01
CA VAL A 111 1.28 -16.23 -7.72
C VAL A 111 0.09 -15.64 -6.94
N SER A 112 -0.60 -16.44 -6.13
CA SER A 112 -1.62 -15.94 -5.19
C SER A 112 -1.02 -15.01 -4.14
N LEU A 113 0.15 -15.35 -3.60
CA LEU A 113 0.88 -14.48 -2.67
C LEU A 113 1.39 -13.22 -3.37
N LEU A 114 1.97 -13.32 -4.56
CA LEU A 114 2.44 -12.14 -5.31
C LEU A 114 1.28 -11.18 -5.63
N LYS A 115 0.11 -11.72 -5.97
CA LYS A 115 -1.12 -10.94 -6.14
C LYS A 115 -1.53 -10.26 -4.83
N TYR A 116 -1.52 -10.99 -3.71
CA TYR A 116 -1.77 -10.40 -2.39
C TYR A 116 -0.83 -9.21 -2.13
N LEU A 117 0.46 -9.35 -2.42
CA LEU A 117 1.45 -8.30 -2.18
C LEU A 117 1.11 -7.02 -2.96
N ILE A 118 0.71 -7.13 -4.22
CA ILE A 118 0.33 -5.98 -5.06
C ILE A 118 -0.93 -5.27 -4.53
N TYR A 119 -1.93 -6.02 -4.07
CA TYR A 119 -3.22 -5.43 -3.70
C TYR A 119 -3.31 -4.97 -2.25
N TRP A 120 -2.57 -5.61 -1.34
CA TRP A 120 -2.78 -5.48 0.10
C TRP A 120 -1.53 -5.06 0.88
N PHE A 121 -0.35 -5.16 0.28
CA PHE A 121 0.91 -4.94 0.97
C PHE A 121 1.66 -3.71 0.45
N ILE A 122 2.10 -3.70 -0.81
CA ILE A 122 2.89 -2.60 -1.36
C ILE A 122 2.01 -1.43 -1.82
N PRO A 123 2.51 -0.18 -1.79
CA PRO A 123 1.79 0.94 -2.35
C PRO A 123 1.77 0.86 -3.88
N ASN A 124 0.57 1.04 -4.44
CA ASN A 124 0.39 1.17 -5.88
C ASN A 124 0.66 2.61 -6.33
N GLU A 125 1.28 2.76 -7.49
CA GLU A 125 1.46 4.05 -8.11
C GLU A 125 0.12 4.61 -8.64
N LYS A 126 -0.15 5.87 -8.32
CA LYS A 126 -1.38 6.60 -8.62
C LYS A 126 -1.01 8.02 -9.01
N TYR A 127 -1.64 8.55 -10.05
CA TYR A 127 -1.49 9.98 -10.40
C TYR A 127 -1.94 10.87 -9.25
N LEU A 128 -1.23 11.98 -9.03
CA LEU A 128 -1.54 12.94 -7.96
C LEU A 128 -2.96 13.53 -8.10
N SER A 129 -3.42 13.78 -9.33
CA SER A 129 -4.79 14.22 -9.63
C SER A 129 -5.85 13.23 -9.12
N GLY A 130 -5.50 11.95 -9.05
CA GLY A 130 -6.32 10.88 -8.50
C GLY A 130 -6.38 10.88 -6.97
N LEU A 131 -5.55 11.67 -6.26
CA LEU A 131 -5.53 11.72 -4.79
C LEU A 131 -6.22 12.97 -4.20
N VAL A 132 -6.47 13.98 -5.01
CA VAL A 132 -6.94 15.30 -4.56
C VAL A 132 -8.37 15.56 -4.99
N ARG A 133 -9.19 16.22 -4.15
CA ARG A 133 -10.51 16.71 -4.56
C ARG A 133 -10.37 17.89 -5.53
N ALA A 134 -11.46 18.24 -6.21
CA ALA A 134 -11.49 19.41 -7.07
C ALA A 134 -11.36 20.67 -6.20
N ASP A 135 -10.14 21.20 -6.15
CA ASP A 135 -9.76 22.43 -5.48
C ASP A 135 -8.78 23.15 -6.41
N LEU A 136 -8.99 24.44 -6.64
CA LEU A 136 -8.22 25.20 -7.63
C LEU A 136 -6.74 25.30 -7.25
N VAL A 137 -6.44 25.56 -5.97
CA VAL A 137 -5.07 25.73 -5.47
C VAL A 137 -4.31 24.41 -5.57
N ILE A 138 -4.93 23.32 -5.10
CA ILE A 138 -4.33 21.99 -5.13
C ILE A 138 -4.17 21.48 -6.56
N SER A 139 -5.14 21.73 -7.45
CA SER A 139 -5.04 21.31 -8.86
C SER A 139 -3.89 22.03 -9.58
N GLU A 140 -3.71 23.32 -9.31
CA GLU A 140 -2.60 24.10 -9.84
C GLU A 140 -1.26 23.62 -9.30
N ALA A 141 -1.18 23.30 -8.01
CA ALA A 141 0.01 22.70 -7.42
C ALA A 141 0.37 21.35 -8.06
N VAL A 142 -0.61 20.49 -8.33
CA VAL A 142 -0.40 19.23 -9.05
C VAL A 142 0.14 19.48 -10.47
N ARG A 143 -0.35 20.51 -11.16
CA ARG A 143 0.14 20.90 -12.48
C ARG A 143 1.60 21.35 -12.44
N VAL A 144 1.95 22.20 -11.48
CA VAL A 144 3.33 22.69 -11.27
C VAL A 144 4.28 21.52 -11.00
N LEU A 145 3.93 20.62 -10.06
CA LEU A 145 4.71 19.43 -9.75
C LEU A 145 4.88 18.51 -10.97
N GLY A 146 3.82 18.35 -11.77
CA GLY A 146 3.87 17.57 -13.02
C GLY A 146 4.84 18.16 -14.05
N GLY A 147 5.01 19.48 -14.07
CA GLY A 147 6.03 20.19 -14.87
C GLY A 147 7.46 19.91 -14.43
N LEU A 148 7.66 19.58 -13.14
CA LEU A 148 8.94 19.12 -12.57
C LEU A 148 9.16 17.61 -12.68
N GLY A 149 8.26 16.89 -13.34
CA GLY A 149 8.33 15.43 -13.47
C GLY A 149 7.77 14.65 -12.28
N VAL A 150 7.20 15.32 -11.27
CA VAL A 150 6.56 14.67 -10.11
C VAL A 150 5.06 14.52 -10.39
N ARG A 151 4.66 13.35 -10.91
CA ARG A 151 3.30 13.09 -11.42
C ARG A 151 2.50 12.11 -10.56
N THR A 152 3.18 11.30 -9.75
CA THR A 152 2.55 10.22 -8.99
C THR A 152 2.79 10.36 -7.50
N ASN A 153 1.97 9.65 -6.72
CA ASN A 153 2.09 9.53 -5.27
C ASN A 153 3.47 9.04 -4.82
N LEU A 154 4.03 8.00 -5.44
CA LEU A 154 5.32 7.43 -5.03
C LEU A 154 6.47 8.39 -5.35
N GLN A 155 6.41 9.05 -6.50
CA GLN A 155 7.36 10.10 -6.88
C GLN A 155 7.32 11.27 -5.88
N LEU A 156 6.12 11.77 -5.56
CA LEU A 156 5.96 12.88 -4.62
C LEU A 156 6.41 12.49 -3.21
N LEU A 157 6.05 11.30 -2.74
CA LEU A 157 6.45 10.81 -1.44
C LEU A 157 7.97 10.69 -1.38
N GLN A 158 8.63 10.05 -2.35
CA GLN A 158 10.10 9.99 -2.42
C GLN A 158 10.73 11.39 -2.42
N ALA A 159 10.18 12.33 -3.18
CA ALA A 159 10.67 13.71 -3.28
C ALA A 159 10.41 14.55 -2.02
N GLY A 160 9.50 14.13 -1.13
CA GLY A 160 9.06 14.91 0.03
C GLY A 160 9.04 14.15 1.37
N ILE A 161 9.62 12.95 1.45
CA ILE A 161 9.45 12.06 2.62
C ILE A 161 9.93 12.72 3.93
N THR A 162 11.01 13.50 3.88
CA THR A 162 11.54 14.24 5.04
C THR A 162 11.20 15.73 5.00
N ALA A 163 11.21 16.39 6.16
CA ALA A 163 10.96 17.83 6.26
C ALA A 163 11.93 18.67 5.39
N ALA A 164 13.22 18.28 5.35
CA ALA A 164 14.21 18.95 4.49
C ALA A 164 13.89 18.79 3.01
N ARG A 165 13.45 17.59 2.59
CA ARG A 165 13.02 17.33 1.22
C ARG A 165 11.76 18.10 0.84
N ARG A 166 10.79 18.25 1.76
CA ARG A 166 9.60 19.10 1.54
C ARG A 166 9.97 20.57 1.34
N ARG A 167 10.92 21.09 2.12
CA ARG A 167 11.44 22.46 1.93
C ARG A 167 12.08 22.61 0.56
N SER A 168 12.98 21.72 0.19
CA SER A 168 13.62 21.73 -1.14
C SER A 168 12.60 21.66 -2.28
N LEU A 169 11.54 20.85 -2.15
CA LEU A 169 10.48 20.77 -3.14
C LEU A 169 9.63 22.05 -3.19
N SER A 170 9.36 22.68 -2.04
CA SER A 170 8.71 23.99 -1.95
C SER A 170 9.53 25.08 -2.64
N ASP A 171 10.83 25.14 -2.37
CA ASP A 171 11.74 26.13 -2.95
C ASP A 171 11.87 25.98 -4.47
N SER A 172 12.03 24.75 -4.96
CA SER A 172 12.21 24.46 -6.39
C SER A 172 10.93 24.60 -7.22
N SER A 173 9.76 24.38 -6.62
CA SER A 173 8.47 24.52 -7.30
C SER A 173 7.85 25.91 -7.17
N GLY A 174 8.32 26.72 -6.22
CA GLY A 174 7.68 27.98 -5.84
C GLY A 174 6.33 27.81 -5.13
N LEU A 175 5.93 26.58 -4.79
CA LEU A 175 4.68 26.31 -4.09
C LEU A 175 4.85 26.54 -2.58
N PRO A 176 3.81 27.01 -1.87
CA PRO A 176 3.87 27.17 -0.42
C PRO A 176 4.18 25.85 0.30
N TYR A 177 5.02 25.89 1.33
CA TYR A 177 5.41 24.71 2.12
C TYR A 177 4.21 23.93 2.68
N ILE A 178 3.14 24.65 3.06
CA ILE A 178 1.91 24.03 3.58
C ILE A 178 1.19 23.18 2.51
N VAL A 179 1.17 23.67 1.26
CA VAL A 179 0.58 22.95 0.12
C VAL A 179 1.40 21.71 -0.21
N ILE A 180 2.73 21.83 -0.25
CA ILE A 180 3.63 20.68 -0.43
C ILE A 180 3.43 19.66 0.69
N SER A 181 3.39 20.11 1.94
CA SER A 181 3.22 19.23 3.10
C SER A 181 1.90 18.48 3.06
N GLU A 182 0.80 19.14 2.70
CA GLU A 182 -0.49 18.48 2.53
C GLU A 182 -0.46 17.44 1.40
N LEU A 183 0.06 17.80 0.22
CA LEU A 183 0.16 16.90 -0.93
C LEU A 183 1.03 15.68 -0.63
N VAL A 184 2.16 15.87 0.03
CA VAL A 184 3.03 14.77 0.45
C VAL A 184 2.31 13.89 1.46
N ASN A 185 1.61 14.44 2.45
CA ASN A 185 0.84 13.61 3.40
C ASN A 185 -0.29 12.82 2.70
N ARG A 186 -0.95 13.41 1.69
CA ARG A 186 -1.93 12.69 0.85
C ARG A 186 -1.29 11.55 0.08
N ALA A 187 -0.12 11.79 -0.52
CA ALA A 187 0.67 10.74 -1.15
C ALA A 187 1.10 9.69 -0.13
N ASP A 188 1.40 10.10 1.10
CA ASP A 188 1.83 9.22 2.18
C ASP A 188 0.75 8.21 2.58
N PHE A 189 -0.50 8.65 2.69
CA PHE A 189 -1.64 7.76 2.94
C PHE A 189 -1.82 6.67 1.87
N SER A 190 -1.27 6.83 0.67
CA SER A 190 -1.31 5.80 -0.36
C SER A 190 -0.51 4.53 -0.02
N ARG A 191 0.33 4.57 1.03
CA ARG A 191 0.92 3.39 1.68
C ARG A 191 -0.13 2.43 2.24
N LEU A 192 -1.37 2.88 2.46
CA LEU A 192 -2.46 2.03 2.90
C LEU A 192 -3.12 1.31 1.70
N PRO A 193 -3.39 0.00 1.79
CA PRO A 193 -3.91 -0.78 0.66
C PRO A 193 -5.26 -0.30 0.13
N TRP A 194 -6.09 0.33 0.97
CA TRP A 194 -7.43 0.82 0.57
C TRP A 194 -7.51 2.35 0.47
N ALA A 195 -6.38 3.05 0.42
CA ALA A 195 -6.37 4.50 0.31
C ALA A 195 -6.86 4.95 -1.08
N SER A 196 -8.17 5.14 -1.18
CA SER A 196 -8.80 5.85 -2.29
C SER A 196 -8.77 7.36 -2.05
N LYS A 197 -9.03 8.14 -3.11
CA LYS A 197 -9.25 9.60 -3.01
C LYS A 197 -10.27 9.97 -1.93
N ALA A 198 -11.38 9.22 -1.87
CA ALA A 198 -12.45 9.43 -0.91
C ALA A 198 -11.96 9.12 0.51
N THR A 199 -11.31 7.97 0.70
CA THR A 199 -10.76 7.51 1.98
C THR A 199 -9.75 8.51 2.53
N ILE A 200 -8.76 8.94 1.72
CA ILE A 200 -7.75 9.94 2.12
C ILE A 200 -8.42 11.25 2.53
N SER A 201 -9.39 11.72 1.73
CA SER A 201 -10.09 12.97 2.04
C SER A 201 -10.92 12.87 3.32
N ASN A 202 -11.49 11.70 3.61
CA ASN A 202 -12.26 11.48 4.83
C ASN A 202 -11.36 11.40 6.07
N ILE A 203 -10.19 10.75 5.97
CA ILE A 203 -9.17 10.74 7.02
C ILE A 203 -8.74 12.17 7.37
N ILE A 204 -8.40 12.97 6.36
CA ILE A 204 -7.99 14.38 6.54
C ILE A 204 -9.15 15.22 7.11
N GLY A 205 -10.37 15.04 6.58
CA GLY A 205 -11.55 15.75 7.05
C GLY A 205 -11.93 15.44 8.50
N ALA A 206 -11.63 14.22 8.96
CA ALA A 206 -11.79 13.82 10.36
C ALA A 206 -10.68 14.37 11.29
N GLY A 207 -9.71 15.13 10.76
CA GLY A 207 -8.65 15.79 11.55
C GLY A 207 -7.29 15.08 11.52
N TYR A 208 -7.15 13.98 10.78
CA TYR A 208 -5.91 13.21 10.70
C TYR A 208 -5.15 13.58 9.40
N GLY A 209 -4.36 14.64 9.47
CA GLY A 209 -3.64 15.20 8.31
C GLY A 209 -2.40 14.43 7.86
N SER A 210 -1.99 13.37 8.57
CA SER A 210 -0.79 12.57 8.28
C SER A 210 -0.91 11.13 8.79
N LEU A 211 -0.10 10.21 8.24
CA LEU A 211 -0.03 8.84 8.76
C LEU A 211 0.45 8.78 10.21
N ALA A 212 1.39 9.64 10.60
CA ALA A 212 1.85 9.75 11.98
C ALA A 212 0.71 10.12 12.96
N GLN A 213 -0.15 11.08 12.60
CA GLN A 213 -1.32 11.41 13.43
C GLN A 213 -2.31 10.25 13.50
N LEU A 214 -2.50 9.54 12.40
CA LEU A 214 -3.40 8.39 12.35
C LEU A 214 -2.87 7.18 13.15
N ALA A 215 -1.55 6.97 13.16
CA ALA A 215 -0.88 5.93 13.94
C ALA A 215 -1.05 6.10 15.45
N ASN A 216 -1.00 7.36 15.89
CA ASN A 216 -1.10 7.73 17.30
C ASN A 216 -2.54 7.99 17.76
N ALA A 217 -3.52 7.79 16.87
CA ALA A 217 -4.93 8.00 17.19
C ALA A 217 -5.44 6.90 18.12
N ASN A 218 -6.21 7.27 19.14
CA ASN A 218 -7.01 6.31 19.89
C ASN A 218 -8.12 5.75 18.98
N PRO A 219 -8.30 4.42 18.87
CA PRO A 219 -9.29 3.84 17.94
C PRO A 219 -10.74 4.25 18.20
N GLU A 220 -11.15 4.43 19.46
CA GLU A 220 -12.51 4.87 19.82
C GLU A 220 -12.74 6.35 19.48
N GLN A 221 -11.71 7.16 19.71
CA GLN A 221 -11.73 8.57 19.31
C GLN A 221 -11.76 8.72 17.79
N LEU A 222 -10.94 7.94 17.07
CA LEU A 222 -10.92 7.86 15.62
C LEU A 222 -12.31 7.53 15.06
N TYR A 223 -12.98 6.52 15.63
CA TYR A 223 -14.35 6.18 15.26
C TYR A 223 -15.31 7.36 15.45
N THR A 224 -15.21 8.05 16.59
CA THR A 224 -16.05 9.20 16.93
C THR A 224 -15.83 10.38 15.99
N ASP A 225 -14.58 10.68 15.66
CA ASP A 225 -14.22 11.80 14.79
C ASP A 225 -14.66 11.56 13.33
N PHE A 226 -14.52 10.33 12.83
CA PHE A 226 -15.07 9.95 11.53
C PHE A 226 -16.59 10.10 11.48
N PHE A 227 -17.30 9.72 12.55
CA PHE A 227 -18.75 9.89 12.61
C PHE A 227 -19.15 11.37 12.63
N ARG A 228 -18.47 12.18 13.44
CA ARG A 228 -18.70 13.63 13.51
C ARG A 228 -18.48 14.30 12.16
N TYR A 229 -17.37 13.99 11.48
CA TYR A 229 -17.08 14.50 10.14
C TYR A 229 -18.10 14.01 9.11
N GLY A 230 -18.48 12.73 9.13
CA GLY A 230 -19.51 12.19 8.25
C GLY A 230 -20.81 12.99 8.33
N ASN A 231 -21.31 13.23 9.55
CA ASN A 231 -22.51 14.01 9.76
C ASN A 231 -22.38 15.45 9.22
N SER A 232 -21.21 16.10 9.38
CA SER A 232 -21.02 17.47 8.89
C SER A 232 -21.02 17.58 7.36
N ILE A 233 -20.75 16.48 6.64
CA ILE A 233 -20.82 16.41 5.17
C ILE A 233 -22.06 15.65 4.66
N GLY A 234 -23.04 15.37 5.53
CA GLY A 234 -24.27 14.65 5.18
C GLY A 234 -24.06 13.19 4.77
N LYS A 235 -22.98 12.54 5.23
CA LYS A 235 -22.67 11.14 4.92
C LYS A 235 -22.62 10.28 6.18
N ASN A 236 -23.19 9.09 6.11
CA ASN A 236 -22.98 8.09 7.14
C ASN A 236 -21.71 7.28 6.87
N LEU A 237 -20.58 7.73 7.42
CA LEU A 237 -19.29 7.04 7.28
C LEU A 237 -19.22 5.73 8.09
N LYS A 238 -20.20 5.39 8.94
CA LYS A 238 -20.25 4.13 9.71
C LYS A 238 -20.44 2.89 8.88
N LEU A 239 -21.07 3.02 7.72
CA LEU A 239 -21.42 1.88 6.86
C LEU A 239 -20.42 1.68 5.71
N GLY A 240 -19.43 2.56 5.60
CA GLY A 240 -18.38 2.47 4.60
C GLY A 240 -17.22 1.57 5.05
N ASN A 241 -16.45 1.09 4.08
CA ASN A 241 -15.21 0.36 4.34
C ASN A 241 -14.21 1.21 5.14
N GLU A 242 -14.35 2.53 5.17
CA GLU A 242 -13.43 3.48 5.80
C GLU A 242 -13.26 3.29 7.31
N ILE A 243 -14.35 3.02 8.05
CA ILE A 243 -14.29 2.86 9.52
C ILE A 243 -13.91 1.43 9.92
N GLU A 244 -14.35 0.42 9.17
CA GLU A 244 -13.87 -0.95 9.38
C GLU A 244 -12.37 -1.06 9.08
N ASN A 245 -11.90 -0.30 8.08
CA ASN A 245 -10.48 -0.17 7.79
C ASN A 245 -9.74 0.67 8.83
N SER A 246 -10.35 1.60 9.56
CA SER A 246 -9.63 2.47 10.51
C SER A 246 -9.03 1.68 11.69
N TYR A 247 -9.70 0.63 12.17
CA TYR A 247 -9.14 -0.29 13.16
C TYR A 247 -7.98 -1.12 12.60
N ARG A 248 -8.04 -1.52 11.33
CA ARG A 248 -6.96 -2.25 10.63
C ARG A 248 -5.76 -1.33 10.39
N ILE A 249 -6.03 -0.08 10.00
CA ILE A 249 -5.06 1.00 9.83
C ILE A 249 -4.29 1.22 11.13
N ALA A 250 -4.96 1.38 12.27
CA ALA A 250 -4.30 1.57 13.56
C ALA A 250 -3.31 0.43 13.91
N LYS A 251 -3.59 -0.80 13.47
CA LYS A 251 -2.72 -1.97 13.72
C LYS A 251 -1.53 -2.06 12.76
N ILE A 252 -1.68 -1.66 11.51
CA ILE A 252 -0.63 -1.81 10.47
C ILE A 252 0.27 -0.57 10.34
N VAL A 253 -0.26 0.63 10.59
CA VAL A 253 0.49 1.89 10.40
C VAL A 253 1.77 1.97 11.23
N PRO A 254 1.82 1.50 12.50
CA PRO A 254 3.08 1.49 13.25
C PRO A 254 4.20 0.72 12.54
N GLY A 255 3.88 -0.34 11.78
CA GLY A 255 4.86 -1.08 10.98
C GLY A 255 5.33 -0.33 9.73
N LEU A 256 4.51 0.58 9.19
CA LEU A 256 4.83 1.39 8.02
C LEU A 256 5.70 2.61 8.35
N LEU A 257 5.73 3.03 9.63
CA LEU A 257 6.46 4.20 10.12
C LEU A 257 7.82 3.88 10.73
N GLN A 258 8.26 2.60 10.75
CA GLN A 258 9.48 2.19 11.49
C GLN A 258 10.81 2.78 10.95
N ASN A 259 10.79 3.56 9.87
CA ASN A 259 11.98 4.11 9.21
C ASN A 259 11.91 5.62 8.92
N ASP A 260 10.94 6.36 9.49
CA ASP A 260 10.84 7.82 9.35
C ASP A 260 11.50 8.57 10.52
#